data_AF-A0A9E2L8M5-F1
#
_entry.id   AF-A0A9E2L8M5-F1
#
_cell.length_a   1.000
_cell.length_b   1.000
_cell.length_c   1.000
_cell.angle_alpha   90.00
_cell.angle_beta   90.00
_cell.angle_gamma   90.00
#
_symmetry.space_group_name_H-M   'P 1'
#
loop_
_entity.id
_entity.type
_entity.pdbx_description
1 polymer ?
#
loop_
_entity_poly.entity_id
_entity_poly.type
_entity_poly.pdbx_seq_one_letter_code
_entity_poly.pdbx_strand_id
1 'polypeptide(L)'
;ESVADHSFRCAVIGYVLAHTEGADPYRVFLMTLFNDIHESRIFDLHKMAQRYIDGKAAENRSFSEQIGSLPKAMKAELAGAREEYNRQKTKEGVIARDADVLECLIQAREYQCYGFREAVKFMKKAPRFLKTKSAKALWKMASVIDPNDWWFKLSTFTR
;
A
#
# COMPACT_ATOMS: atom_id res chain seq x y z
N GLU A 1 -3.48 -6.65 10.71
CA GLU A 1 -2.16 -6.80 10.07
C GLU A 1 -1.14 -5.90 10.76
N SER A 2 0.15 -6.17 10.62
CA SER A 2 1.22 -5.23 10.95
C SER A 2 1.57 -4.33 9.76
N VAL A 3 2.30 -3.23 9.99
CA VAL A 3 2.82 -2.38 8.90
C VAL A 3 3.70 -3.18 7.93
N ALA A 4 4.45 -4.18 8.43
CA ALA A 4 5.28 -5.03 7.58
C ALA A 4 4.43 -5.93 6.65
N ASP A 5 3.30 -6.46 7.13
CA ASP A 5 2.37 -7.24 6.31
C ASP A 5 1.78 -6.35 5.20
N HIS A 6 1.36 -5.14 5.56
CA HIS A 6 0.87 -4.12 4.63
C HIS A 6 1.91 -3.80 3.55
N SER A 7 3.12 -3.38 3.95
CA SER A 7 4.18 -3.00 3.01
C SER A 7 4.58 -4.16 2.08
N PHE A 8 4.60 -5.39 2.59
CA PHE A 8 4.86 -6.58 1.77
C PHE A 8 3.78 -6.77 0.69
N ARG A 9 2.50 -6.75 1.08
CA ARG A 9 1.39 -6.95 0.12
C ARG A 9 1.26 -5.77 -0.85
N CYS A 10 1.55 -4.54 -0.40
CA CYS A 10 1.70 -3.36 -1.26
C CYS A 10 2.74 -3.58 -2.36
N ALA A 11 3.91 -4.14 -2.01
CA ALA A 11 4.97 -4.41 -2.97
C ALA A 11 4.58 -5.47 -4.00
N VAL A 12 3.88 -6.54 -3.57
CA VAL A 12 3.34 -7.56 -4.48
C VAL A 12 2.31 -6.98 -5.45
N ILE A 13 1.34 -6.19 -4.93
CA ILE A 13 0.34 -5.52 -5.77
C ILE A 13 1.01 -4.53 -6.73
N GLY A 14 1.94 -3.72 -6.23
CA GLY A 14 2.68 -2.74 -7.01
C GLY A 14 3.43 -3.39 -8.18
N TYR A 15 4.09 -4.52 -7.94
CA TYR A 15 4.77 -5.30 -8.98
C TYR A 15 3.80 -5.71 -10.11
N VAL A 16 2.62 -6.24 -9.77
CA VAL A 16 1.60 -6.65 -10.76
C VAL A 16 1.08 -5.45 -11.54
N LEU A 17 0.77 -4.34 -10.86
CA LEU A 17 0.28 -3.13 -11.51
C LEU A 17 1.34 -2.50 -12.43
N ALA A 18 2.61 -2.50 -12.02
CA ALA A 18 3.71 -1.99 -12.84
C ALA A 18 3.83 -2.73 -14.17
N HIS A 19 3.75 -4.06 -14.15
CA HIS A 19 3.75 -4.86 -15.38
C HIS A 19 2.51 -4.59 -16.24
N THR A 20 1.34 -4.49 -15.62
CA THR A 20 0.07 -4.27 -16.33
C THR A 20 0.03 -2.91 -16.99
N GLU A 21 0.55 -1.88 -16.34
CA GLU A 21 0.58 -0.52 -16.88
C GLU A 21 1.80 -0.29 -17.79
N GLY A 22 2.84 -1.12 -17.75
CA GLY A 22 4.11 -0.91 -18.46
C GLY A 22 4.94 0.21 -17.83
N ALA A 23 5.12 0.15 -16.51
CA ALA A 23 5.99 1.03 -15.72
C ALA A 23 7.21 0.24 -15.21
N ASP A 24 8.21 0.93 -14.64
CA ASP A 24 9.36 0.25 -14.04
C ASP A 24 8.96 -0.49 -12.74
N PRO A 25 8.97 -1.84 -12.71
CA PRO A 25 8.58 -2.59 -11.54
C PRO A 25 9.57 -2.46 -10.38
N TYR A 26 10.86 -2.27 -10.64
CA TYR A 26 11.86 -2.06 -9.58
C TYR A 26 11.58 -0.75 -8.85
N ARG A 27 11.30 0.32 -9.61
CA ARG A 27 11.01 1.63 -9.04
C ARG A 27 9.72 1.63 -8.20
N VAL A 28 8.67 0.96 -8.67
CA VAL A 28 7.42 0.79 -7.91
C VAL A 28 7.63 -0.07 -6.65
N PHE A 29 8.38 -1.17 -6.77
CA PHE A 29 8.70 -2.04 -5.64
C PHE A 29 9.46 -1.28 -4.56
N LEU A 30 10.46 -0.50 -4.94
CA LEU A 30 11.23 0.33 -4.01
C LEU A 30 10.32 1.32 -3.25
N MET A 31 9.41 1.99 -3.94
CA MET A 31 8.48 2.91 -3.29
C MET A 31 7.54 2.20 -2.32
N THR A 32 6.90 1.12 -2.76
CA THR A 32 5.89 0.40 -1.98
C THR A 32 6.48 -0.28 -0.74
N LEU A 33 7.67 -0.87 -0.87
CA LEU A 33 8.33 -1.55 0.26
C LEU A 33 8.85 -0.58 1.32
N PHE A 34 9.37 0.58 0.92
CA PHE A 34 10.00 1.54 1.84
C PHE A 34 9.09 2.71 2.24
N ASN A 35 7.86 2.78 1.73
CA ASN A 35 6.95 3.90 1.98
C ASN A 35 6.78 4.14 3.50
N ASP A 36 6.52 3.07 4.25
CA ASP A 36 6.08 3.12 5.65
C ASP A 36 7.17 2.75 6.66
N ILE A 37 8.44 2.67 6.22
CA ILE A 37 9.56 2.35 7.12
C ILE A 37 9.65 3.29 8.33
N HIS A 38 9.22 4.53 8.16
CA HIS A 38 9.19 5.58 9.18
C HIS A 38 8.23 5.29 10.33
N GLU A 39 7.20 4.48 10.10
CA GLU A 39 6.22 4.05 11.10
C GLU A 39 6.82 3.11 12.14
N SER A 40 7.99 2.51 11.86
CA SER A 40 8.73 1.72 12.86
C SER A 40 9.18 2.56 14.08
N ARG A 41 9.24 3.88 13.96
CA ARG A 41 9.62 4.80 15.04
C ARG A 41 8.45 5.57 15.61
N ILE A 42 7.47 5.91 14.78
CA ILE A 42 6.37 6.82 15.15
C ILE A 42 4.99 6.16 15.17
N PHE A 43 4.94 4.85 14.91
CA PHE A 43 3.73 4.04 14.71
C PHE A 43 2.90 4.48 13.49
N ASP A 44 1.91 3.66 13.12
CA ASP A 44 0.88 4.05 12.15
C ASP A 44 -0.11 5.02 12.81
N LEU A 45 0.02 6.30 12.47
CA LEU A 45 -0.86 7.34 12.96
C LEU A 45 -2.18 7.33 12.20
N HIS A 46 -3.21 6.71 12.79
CA HIS A 46 -4.56 6.74 12.23
C HIS A 46 -5.08 8.18 12.02
N LYS A 47 -6.03 8.35 11.10
CA LYS A 47 -6.54 9.68 10.67
C LYS A 47 -7.10 10.57 11.78
N MET A 48 -7.52 9.99 12.92
CA MET A 48 -7.93 10.80 14.07
C MET A 48 -6.72 11.34 14.85
N ALA A 49 -5.66 10.55 15.03
CA ALA A 49 -4.41 11.03 15.66
C ALA A 49 -3.77 12.17 14.83
N GLN A 50 -3.82 12.07 13.49
CA GLN A 50 -3.34 13.11 12.57
C GLN A 50 -4.12 14.45 12.69
N ARG A 51 -5.25 14.49 13.41
CA ARG A 51 -5.95 15.75 13.72
C ARG A 51 -5.27 16.55 14.84
N TYR A 52 -4.53 15.86 15.71
CA TYR A 52 -3.89 16.42 16.90
C TYR A 52 -2.37 16.44 16.80
N ILE A 53 -1.79 15.62 15.92
CA ILE A 53 -0.35 15.49 15.69
C ILE A 53 -0.06 15.82 14.23
N ASP A 54 0.98 16.62 13.97
CA ASP A 54 1.48 16.83 12.60
C ASP A 54 2.20 15.56 12.11
N GLY A 55 1.41 14.62 11.60
CA GLY A 55 1.91 13.34 11.08
C GLY A 55 2.92 13.57 9.96
N LYS A 56 2.61 14.42 8.98
CA LYS A 56 3.47 14.62 7.82
C LYS A 56 4.87 15.13 8.19
N ALA A 57 4.96 16.07 9.13
CA ALA A 57 6.27 16.54 9.62
C ALA A 57 7.02 15.43 10.36
N ALA A 58 6.34 14.64 11.19
CA ALA A 58 6.93 13.52 11.93
C ALA A 58 7.42 12.40 10.98
N GLU A 59 6.62 12.02 9.99
CA GLU A 59 6.93 11.01 8.98
C GLU A 59 8.19 11.40 8.19
N ASN A 60 8.25 12.65 7.69
CA ASN A 60 9.39 13.14 6.93
C ASN A 60 10.68 13.19 7.76
N ARG A 61 10.57 13.61 9.03
CA ARG A 61 11.72 13.65 9.95
C ARG A 61 12.23 12.24 10.24
N SER A 62 11.33 11.32 10.62
CA SER A 62 11.65 9.92 10.92
C SER A 62 12.31 9.25 9.72
N PHE A 63 11.74 9.39 8.52
CA PHE A 63 12.30 8.82 7.30
C PHE A 63 13.71 9.36 7.00
N SER A 64 13.88 10.69 7.04
CA SER A 64 15.17 11.34 6.76
C SER A 64 16.27 10.89 7.73
N GLU A 65 15.93 10.76 9.01
CA GLU A 65 16.86 10.26 10.03
C GLU A 65 17.15 8.76 9.87
N GLN A 66 16.17 7.94 9.48
CA GLN A 66 16.38 6.50 9.24
C GLN A 66 17.34 6.22 8.09
N ILE A 67 17.23 6.97 6.99
CA ILE A 67 18.15 6.82 5.84
C ILE A 67 19.44 7.63 6.01
N GLY A 68 19.57 8.38 7.12
CA GLY A 68 20.58 9.41 7.31
C GLY A 68 22.02 8.91 7.23
N SER A 69 22.27 7.71 7.75
CA SER A 69 23.58 7.03 7.84
C SER A 69 23.86 6.07 6.68
N LEU A 70 22.93 5.92 5.72
CA LEU A 70 23.15 5.06 4.56
C LEU A 70 24.20 5.65 3.61
N PRO A 71 24.88 4.81 2.80
CA PRO A 71 25.75 5.29 1.74
C PRO A 71 25.06 6.31 0.82
N LYS A 72 25.82 7.30 0.34
CA LYS A 72 25.29 8.46 -0.40
C LYS A 72 24.35 8.08 -1.55
N ALA A 73 24.68 7.04 -2.31
CA ALA A 73 23.87 6.57 -3.43
C ALA A 73 22.51 6.02 -2.96
N MET A 74 22.50 5.13 -1.96
CA MET A 74 21.27 4.54 -1.41
C MET A 74 20.37 5.60 -0.76
N LYS A 75 20.96 6.53 0.00
CA LYS A 75 20.24 7.64 0.61
C LYS A 75 19.56 8.51 -0.45
N ALA A 76 20.27 8.84 -1.53
CA ALA A 76 19.70 9.62 -2.63
C ALA A 76 18.57 8.88 -3.35
N GLU A 77 18.73 7.57 -3.57
CA GLU A 77 17.72 6.73 -4.23
C GLU A 77 16.42 6.68 -3.42
N LEU A 78 16.49 6.41 -2.10
CA LEU A 78 15.35 6.33 -1.20
C LEU A 78 14.68 7.69 -0.98
N ALA A 79 15.46 8.76 -0.82
CA ALA A 79 14.92 10.11 -0.72
C ALA A 79 14.17 10.50 -2.00
N GLY A 80 14.74 10.20 -3.17
CA GLY A 80 14.09 10.44 -4.46
C GLY A 80 12.82 9.60 -4.63
N ALA A 81 12.83 8.33 -4.23
CA ALA A 81 11.66 7.46 -4.29
C ALA A 81 10.51 7.98 -3.42
N ARG A 82 10.80 8.40 -2.18
CA ARG A 82 9.80 8.99 -1.27
C ARG A 82 9.24 10.29 -1.83
N GLU A 83 10.07 11.15 -2.38
CA GLU A 83 9.63 12.41 -2.98
C GLU A 83 8.73 12.18 -4.20
N GLU A 84 9.11 11.24 -5.05
CA GLU A 84 8.34 10.83 -6.23
C GLU A 84 6.97 10.23 -5.86
N TYR A 85 6.94 9.31 -4.89
CA TYR A 85 5.72 8.77 -4.31
C TYR A 85 4.81 9.87 -3.75
N ASN A 86 5.38 10.80 -2.97
CA ASN A 86 4.62 11.90 -2.36
C ASN A 86 4.01 12.85 -3.41
N ARG A 87 4.74 13.14 -4.49
CA ARG A 87 4.29 14.06 -5.54
C ARG A 87 3.31 13.42 -6.52
N GLN A 88 3.39 12.11 -6.74
CA GLN A 88 2.55 11.36 -7.68
C GLN A 88 2.50 12.00 -9.08
N LYS A 89 3.65 12.48 -9.56
CA LYS A 89 3.80 13.09 -10.90
C LYS A 89 4.34 12.12 -11.95
N THR A 90 4.90 11.00 -11.52
CA THR A 90 5.38 9.92 -12.39
C THR A 90 4.37 8.79 -12.42
N LYS A 91 4.50 7.93 -13.43
CA LYS A 91 3.65 6.74 -13.57
C LYS A 91 3.87 5.78 -12.39
N GLU A 92 5.13 5.57 -12.03
CA GLU A 92 5.59 4.73 -10.93
C GLU A 92 5.05 5.23 -9.59
N GLY A 93 5.15 6.54 -9.32
CA GLY A 93 4.61 7.14 -8.09
C GLY A 93 3.09 7.04 -7.98
N VAL A 94 2.37 7.14 -9.10
CA VAL A 94 0.92 6.92 -9.14
C VAL A 94 0.58 5.46 -8.89
N ILE A 95 1.29 4.52 -9.51
CA ILE A 95 1.08 3.07 -9.33
C ILE A 95 1.38 2.64 -7.90
N ALA A 96 2.48 3.12 -7.31
CA ALA A 96 2.83 2.81 -5.93
C ALA A 96 1.75 3.31 -4.95
N ARG A 97 1.19 4.51 -5.19
CA ARG A 97 0.07 5.01 -4.38
C ARG A 97 -1.23 4.24 -4.60
N ASP A 98 -1.49 3.79 -5.83
CA ASP A 98 -2.65 2.94 -6.10
C ASP A 98 -2.52 1.57 -5.41
N ALA A 99 -1.30 1.01 -5.35
CA ALA A 99 -1.02 -0.25 -4.65
C ALA A 99 -1.29 -0.13 -3.14
N ASP A 100 -0.82 0.94 -2.51
CA ASP A 100 -1.11 1.30 -1.10
C ASP A 100 -2.61 1.32 -0.79
N VAL A 101 -3.38 2.01 -1.62
CA VAL A 101 -4.84 2.10 -1.45
C VAL A 101 -5.53 0.77 -1.71
N LEU A 102 -5.08 0.03 -2.73
CA LEU A 102 -5.63 -1.29 -3.08
C LEU A 102 -5.40 -2.33 -2.00
N GLU A 103 -4.23 -2.32 -1.39
CA GLU A 103 -3.89 -3.21 -0.29
C GLU A 103 -4.89 -3.03 0.85
N CYS A 104 -5.08 -1.78 1.31
CA CYS A 104 -6.04 -1.47 2.37
C CYS A 104 -7.48 -1.85 1.99
N LEU A 105 -7.83 -1.71 0.71
CA LEU A 105 -9.14 -2.07 0.18
C LEU A 105 -9.37 -3.60 0.20
N ILE A 106 -8.35 -4.38 -0.18
CA ILE A 106 -8.37 -5.85 -0.12
C ILE A 106 -8.43 -6.31 1.33
N GLN A 107 -7.62 -5.72 2.22
CA GLN A 107 -7.68 -6.01 3.64
C GLN A 107 -9.05 -5.70 4.25
N ALA A 108 -9.67 -4.59 3.84
CA ALA A 108 -11.03 -4.24 4.26
C ALA A 108 -12.08 -5.24 3.75
N ARG A 109 -11.90 -5.79 2.54
CA ARG A 109 -12.76 -6.86 2.00
C ARG A 109 -12.63 -8.14 2.81
N GLU A 110 -11.41 -8.53 3.19
CA GLU A 110 -11.16 -9.68 4.06
C GLU A 110 -11.82 -9.48 5.43
N TYR A 111 -11.64 -8.32 6.06
CA TYR A 111 -12.29 -7.99 7.32
C TYR A 111 -13.82 -7.99 7.21
N GLN A 112 -14.39 -7.52 6.09
CA GLN A 112 -15.82 -7.61 5.86
C GLN A 112 -16.30 -9.08 5.86
N CYS A 113 -15.59 -9.98 5.18
CA CYS A 113 -15.90 -11.41 5.18
C CYS A 113 -15.80 -12.03 6.58
N TYR A 114 -14.87 -11.55 7.40
CA TYR A 114 -14.73 -11.98 8.80
C TYR A 114 -15.73 -11.32 9.76
N GLY A 115 -16.69 -10.55 9.25
CA GLY A 115 -17.80 -9.99 10.02
C GLY A 115 -17.59 -8.55 10.52
N PHE A 116 -16.47 -7.89 10.19
CA PHE A 116 -16.22 -6.49 10.56
C PHE A 116 -17.00 -5.54 9.63
N ARG A 117 -18.28 -5.35 9.92
CA ARG A 117 -19.23 -4.57 9.10
C ARG A 117 -18.78 -3.13 8.82
N GLU A 118 -18.03 -2.53 9.74
CA GLU A 118 -17.54 -1.15 9.62
C GLU A 118 -16.53 -0.97 8.47
N ALA A 119 -15.84 -2.03 8.04
CA ALA A 119 -14.90 -1.99 6.93
C ALA A 119 -15.56 -1.53 5.61
N VAL A 120 -16.87 -1.77 5.46
CA VAL A 120 -17.66 -1.34 4.30
C VAL A 120 -17.66 0.18 4.12
N LYS A 121 -17.56 0.95 5.22
CA LYS A 121 -17.49 2.42 5.14
C LYS A 121 -16.21 2.86 4.40
N PHE A 122 -15.09 2.21 4.69
CA PHE A 122 -13.83 2.45 4.00
C PHE A 122 -13.90 2.02 2.54
N MET A 123 -14.43 0.82 2.27
CA MET A 123 -14.60 0.28 0.90
C MET A 123 -15.46 1.17 0.00
N LYS A 124 -16.40 1.94 0.55
CA LYS A 124 -17.20 2.93 -0.22
C LYS A 124 -16.44 4.23 -0.50
N LYS A 125 -15.45 4.58 0.32
CA LYS A 125 -14.73 5.86 0.23
C LYS A 125 -13.43 5.74 -0.54
N ALA A 126 -12.58 4.79 -0.19
CA ALA A 126 -11.22 4.65 -0.71
C ALA A 126 -11.10 4.45 -2.23
N PRO A 127 -12.03 3.79 -2.96
CA PRO A 127 -11.86 3.54 -4.40
C PRO A 127 -11.77 4.80 -5.25
N ARG A 128 -12.30 5.94 -4.76
CA ARG A 128 -12.23 7.23 -5.47
C ARG A 128 -10.80 7.75 -5.63
N PHE A 129 -9.86 7.24 -4.83
CA PHE A 129 -8.45 7.65 -4.84
C PHE A 129 -7.59 6.82 -5.80
N LEU A 130 -8.11 5.71 -6.33
CA LEU A 130 -7.44 4.93 -7.37
C LEU A 130 -7.38 5.72 -8.68
N LYS A 131 -6.23 5.76 -9.33
CA LYS A 131 -6.01 6.55 -10.54
C LYS A 131 -5.91 5.71 -11.81
N THR A 132 -5.04 4.71 -11.80
CA THR A 132 -4.74 3.84 -12.95
C THR A 132 -5.93 2.98 -13.36
N LYS A 133 -5.93 2.52 -14.62
CA LYS A 133 -6.98 1.66 -15.15
C LYS A 133 -6.89 0.27 -14.54
N SER A 134 -5.68 -0.27 -14.44
CA SER A 134 -5.40 -1.57 -13.80
C SER A 134 -5.86 -1.59 -12.34
N ALA A 135 -5.56 -0.56 -11.55
CA ALA A 135 -5.95 -0.55 -10.14
C ALA A 135 -7.49 -0.53 -9.95
N LYS A 136 -8.20 0.28 -10.74
CA LYS A 136 -9.66 0.32 -10.74
C LYS A 136 -10.27 -1.02 -11.16
N ALA A 137 -9.70 -1.66 -12.19
CA ALA A 137 -10.14 -2.96 -12.65
C ALA A 137 -9.92 -4.05 -11.60
N LEU A 138 -8.73 -4.07 -10.98
CA LEU A 138 -8.39 -5.01 -9.91
C LEU A 138 -9.34 -4.85 -8.72
N TRP A 139 -9.58 -3.62 -8.26
CA TRP A 139 -10.54 -3.38 -7.19
C TRP A 139 -11.95 -3.85 -7.54
N LYS A 140 -12.43 -3.56 -8.75
CA LYS A 140 -13.76 -4.00 -9.20
C LYS A 140 -13.92 -5.52 -9.06
N MET A 141 -12.90 -6.30 -9.44
CA MET A 141 -12.89 -7.75 -9.27
C MET A 141 -12.81 -8.16 -7.81
N ALA A 142 -11.83 -7.63 -7.06
CA ALA A 142 -11.60 -8.00 -5.66
C ALA A 142 -12.80 -7.68 -4.75
N SER A 143 -13.55 -6.62 -5.06
CA SER A 143 -14.70 -6.17 -4.26
C SER A 143 -15.87 -7.14 -4.21
N VAL A 144 -15.97 -8.09 -5.15
CA VAL A 144 -17.08 -9.05 -5.26
C VAL A 144 -16.66 -10.51 -5.07
N ILE A 145 -15.36 -10.78 -5.07
CA ILE A 145 -14.82 -12.13 -4.86
C ILE A 145 -14.82 -12.45 -3.35
N ASP A 146 -15.05 -13.71 -2.99
CA ASP A 146 -14.77 -14.20 -1.64
C ASP A 146 -13.25 -14.50 -1.51
N PRO A 147 -12.52 -13.81 -0.62
CA PRO A 147 -11.09 -14.07 -0.41
C PRO A 147 -10.78 -15.49 0.09
N ASN A 148 -11.77 -16.28 0.49
CA ASN A 148 -11.59 -17.67 0.93
C ASN A 148 -11.74 -18.70 -0.19
N ASP A 149 -12.22 -18.29 -1.36
CA ASP A 149 -12.51 -19.21 -2.47
C ASP A 149 -11.28 -20.01 -2.91
N TRP A 150 -10.08 -19.41 -2.85
CA TRP A 150 -8.87 -20.04 -3.37
C TRP A 150 -8.50 -21.29 -2.58
N TRP A 151 -8.40 -21.21 -1.25
CA TRP A 151 -7.99 -22.34 -0.43
C TRP A 151 -9.10 -23.37 -0.33
N PHE A 152 -10.36 -22.91 -0.32
CA PHE A 152 -11.52 -23.81 -0.29
C PHE A 152 -11.54 -24.73 -1.53
N LYS A 153 -11.33 -24.16 -2.73
CA LYS A 153 -11.26 -24.91 -3.99
C LYS A 153 -10.06 -25.87 -4.06
N LEU A 154 -8.95 -25.54 -3.38
CA LEU A 154 -7.75 -26.39 -3.33
C LEU A 154 -7.86 -27.49 -2.29
N SER A 155 -8.60 -27.26 -1.21
CA SER A 155 -8.75 -28.22 -0.13
C SER A 155 -9.55 -29.43 -0.60
N THR A 156 -8.92 -30.61 -0.53
CA THR A 156 -9.60 -31.89 -0.74
C THR A 156 -9.81 -32.54 0.62
N PHE A 157 -11.06 -32.66 1.04
CA PHE A 157 -11.39 -33.42 2.24
C PHE A 157 -11.33 -34.91 1.90
N THR A 158 -10.27 -35.55 2.37
CA THR A 158 -10.14 -37.02 2.40
C THR A 158 -10.28 -37.47 3.85
N ARG A 159 -11.06 -38.54 4.07
CA ARG A 159 -11.37 -39.08 5.41
C ARG A 159 -10.39 -40.16 5.80
#